data_AF-F5RIN9-F1
#
_entry.id   AF-F5RIN9-F1
#
_cell.length_a   1.000
_cell.length_b   1.000
_cell.length_c   1.000
_cell.angle_alpha   90.00
_cell.angle_beta   90.00
_cell.angle_gamma   90.00
#
_symmetry.space_group_name_H-M   'P 1'
#
loop_
_entity.id
_entity.type
_entity.pdbx_description
1 polymer ?
#
loop_
_entity_poly.entity_id
_entity_poly.type
_entity_poly.pdbx_seq_one_letter_code
_entity_poly.pdbx_strand_id
1 'polypeptide(L)'
;MKTAQESIEERSFFNAIKTLNGAPEVDRDALWNYRMGYALYFFAVNRYPKLCALRLALQYLEAAEHDAAGKAEIERIFFGKPGGMTERCKEAVENKHGWYAEEPASMSVEQLVCEVEAERECLRRAVTAFFERTQRREIVITHHPSQKKLPVGASKFYGTPDLPADFDWPYYKGTDFEDVTKNRPLAFLAQINLGEAAQYDRTGLLPKTGVLSFFYETMSMEWGFEPGHKGYARVYYFKETEQLVSTAIPAETKEWSVGEQALTFADAVSLLSSFAYSRRSGKEVDWDTYNELRAEFGYDAAAHEDNPMKMLGYADEIQGEMEPECELYSRDIEGDVHARCFEEEDADPVETSVERWVLLLQMGTVTDGDTELMYGDCGLIYFWIRKEDLAARNFDRVHLILQCG
;
A
#
# COMPACT_ATOMS: atom_id res chain seq x y z
N MET A 1 -10.11 -7.79 -12.65
CA MET A 1 -10.24 -9.18 -12.14
C MET A 1 -9.43 -10.10 -13.03
N LYS A 2 -8.27 -10.57 -12.54
CA LYS A 2 -7.49 -11.60 -13.24
C LYS A 2 -8.36 -12.86 -13.35
N THR A 3 -8.37 -13.50 -14.51
CA THR A 3 -9.13 -14.73 -14.77
C THR A 3 -8.60 -15.86 -13.89
N ALA A 4 -9.43 -16.89 -13.62
CA ALA A 4 -8.99 -18.10 -12.92
C ALA A 4 -7.77 -18.78 -13.57
N GLN A 5 -7.49 -18.48 -14.84
CA GLN A 5 -6.32 -18.94 -15.58
C GLN A 5 -5.04 -18.19 -15.16
N GLU A 6 -5.10 -16.88 -14.94
CA GLU A 6 -3.95 -16.06 -14.50
C GLU A 6 -3.57 -16.34 -13.04
N SER A 7 -4.53 -16.75 -12.18
CA SER A 7 -4.27 -17.15 -10.79
C SER A 7 -3.66 -18.56 -10.67
N ILE A 8 -3.81 -19.39 -11.70
CA ILE A 8 -3.22 -20.73 -11.73
C ILE A 8 -1.73 -20.68 -12.09
N GLU A 9 -1.20 -19.66 -12.77
CA GLU A 9 0.09 -19.77 -13.44
C GLU A 9 1.36 -19.61 -12.57
N GLU A 10 1.38 -18.90 -11.45
CA GLU A 10 2.65 -18.71 -10.69
C GLU A 10 3.00 -19.86 -9.74
N ARG A 11 2.03 -20.32 -8.94
CA ARG A 11 2.22 -21.53 -8.13
C ARG A 11 2.13 -22.80 -8.96
N SER A 12 1.51 -22.78 -10.16
CA SER A 12 1.46 -23.95 -11.02
C SER A 12 2.56 -24.01 -12.07
N PHE A 13 3.22 -22.94 -12.51
CA PHE A 13 4.23 -23.06 -13.58
C PHE A 13 5.44 -23.88 -13.12
N PHE A 14 6.15 -23.49 -12.05
CA PHE A 14 7.31 -24.27 -11.58
C PHE A 14 6.91 -25.62 -11.00
N ASN A 15 5.77 -25.71 -10.33
CA ASN A 15 5.25 -27.00 -9.89
C ASN A 15 4.88 -27.88 -11.09
N ALA A 16 4.35 -27.33 -12.18
CA ALA A 16 4.06 -28.06 -13.42
C ALA A 16 5.34 -28.45 -14.15
N ILE A 17 6.31 -27.56 -14.31
CA ILE A 17 7.62 -27.87 -14.88
C ILE A 17 8.31 -28.96 -14.05
N LYS A 18 8.31 -28.85 -12.73
CA LYS A 18 8.89 -29.86 -11.83
C LYS A 18 8.13 -31.19 -11.90
N THR A 19 6.80 -31.15 -11.97
CA THR A 19 5.95 -32.35 -12.10
C THR A 19 6.16 -33.02 -13.45
N LEU A 20 6.15 -32.24 -14.54
CA LEU A 20 6.42 -32.71 -15.88
C LEU A 20 7.83 -33.28 -15.94
N ASN A 21 8.86 -32.52 -15.52
CA ASN A 21 10.25 -32.97 -15.55
C ASN A 21 10.51 -34.19 -14.66
N GLY A 22 9.79 -34.32 -13.55
CA GLY A 22 9.84 -35.50 -12.69
C GLY A 22 9.24 -36.78 -13.29
N ALA A 23 8.55 -36.69 -14.44
CA ALA A 23 7.99 -37.85 -15.12
C ALA A 23 9.11 -38.77 -15.68
N PRO A 24 9.00 -40.10 -15.49
CA PRO A 24 9.90 -41.08 -16.10
C PRO A 24 9.97 -40.92 -17.63
N GLU A 25 11.11 -41.21 -18.25
CA GLU A 25 11.27 -41.09 -19.71
C GLU A 25 10.23 -41.88 -20.51
N VAL A 26 9.74 -43.00 -19.96
CA VAL A 26 8.70 -43.85 -20.57
C VAL A 26 7.33 -43.18 -20.64
N ASP A 27 7.08 -42.17 -19.79
CA ASP A 27 5.82 -41.44 -19.70
C ASP A 27 5.86 -40.08 -20.44
N ARG A 28 7.01 -39.72 -21.02
CA ARG A 28 7.22 -38.46 -21.76
C ARG A 28 6.80 -38.62 -23.22
N ASP A 29 5.50 -38.63 -23.46
CA ASP A 29 4.90 -38.68 -24.79
C ASP A 29 4.88 -37.30 -25.50
N ALA A 30 4.32 -37.24 -26.71
CA ALA A 30 4.24 -35.99 -27.46
C ALA A 30 3.36 -34.93 -26.79
N LEU A 31 2.30 -35.34 -26.09
CA LEU A 31 1.45 -34.46 -25.30
C LEU A 31 2.22 -33.84 -24.12
N TRP A 32 3.06 -34.63 -23.45
CA TRP A 32 3.98 -34.17 -22.42
C TRP A 32 4.98 -33.15 -22.98
N ASN A 33 5.62 -33.46 -24.12
CA ASN A 33 6.59 -32.57 -24.77
C ASN A 33 5.95 -31.24 -25.16
N TYR A 34 4.73 -31.28 -25.71
CA TYR A 34 3.99 -30.08 -26.04
C TYR A 34 3.66 -29.24 -24.79
N ARG A 35 3.20 -29.87 -23.70
CA ARG A 35 2.90 -29.17 -22.43
C ARG A 35 4.14 -28.51 -21.85
N MET A 36 5.28 -29.21 -21.88
CA MET A 36 6.57 -28.68 -21.43
C MET A 36 6.99 -27.47 -22.27
N GLY A 37 6.98 -27.62 -23.60
CA GLY A 37 7.35 -26.54 -24.53
C GLY A 37 6.41 -25.33 -24.45
N TYR A 38 5.10 -25.56 -24.31
CA TYR A 38 4.10 -24.52 -24.09
C TYR A 38 4.39 -23.73 -22.81
N ALA A 39 4.58 -24.44 -21.70
CA ALA A 39 4.86 -23.82 -20.41
C ALA A 39 6.14 -22.98 -20.49
N LEU A 40 7.24 -23.55 -21.00
CA LEU A 40 8.53 -22.86 -21.14
C LEU A 40 8.43 -21.62 -22.03
N TYR A 41 7.68 -21.67 -23.13
CA TYR A 41 7.47 -20.52 -24.01
C TYR A 41 6.80 -19.36 -23.27
N PHE A 42 5.69 -19.61 -22.57
CA PHE A 42 4.98 -18.55 -21.85
C PHE A 42 5.82 -17.94 -20.72
N PHE A 43 6.57 -18.78 -20.00
CA PHE A 43 7.51 -18.29 -19.00
C PHE A 43 8.61 -17.42 -19.63
N ALA A 44 9.20 -17.87 -20.74
CA ALA A 44 10.24 -17.13 -21.42
C ALA A 44 9.75 -15.78 -21.96
N VAL A 45 8.54 -15.71 -22.52
CA VAL A 45 8.01 -14.45 -23.09
C VAL A 45 7.56 -13.47 -22.00
N ASN A 46 7.00 -13.96 -20.88
CA ASN A 46 6.39 -13.08 -19.88
C ASN A 46 7.30 -12.73 -18.69
N ARG A 47 8.25 -13.60 -18.34
CA ARG A 47 8.97 -13.51 -17.04
C ARG A 47 10.48 -13.64 -17.17
N TYR A 48 10.95 -14.51 -18.06
CA TYR A 48 12.38 -14.78 -18.21
C TYR A 48 12.78 -14.70 -19.68
N PRO A 49 12.80 -13.50 -20.26
CA PRO A 49 13.14 -13.28 -21.65
C PRO A 49 14.62 -13.56 -21.88
N LYS A 50 15.01 -14.83 -21.92
CA LYS A 50 16.33 -15.30 -22.32
C LYS A 50 16.18 -16.28 -23.49
N LEU A 51 17.00 -16.08 -24.53
CA LEU A 51 16.99 -16.89 -25.76
C LEU A 51 17.18 -18.38 -25.49
N CYS A 52 17.96 -18.75 -24.47
CA CYS A 52 18.17 -20.14 -24.06
C CYS A 52 16.88 -20.85 -23.61
N ALA A 53 15.99 -20.15 -22.90
CA ALA A 53 14.71 -20.70 -22.44
C ALA A 53 13.73 -20.90 -23.60
N LEU A 54 13.72 -19.97 -24.57
CA LEU A 54 12.94 -20.14 -25.80
C LEU A 54 13.45 -21.29 -26.68
N ARG A 55 14.77 -21.47 -26.79
CA ARG A 55 15.34 -22.61 -27.54
C ARG A 55 14.97 -23.93 -26.90
N LEU A 56 15.00 -23.99 -25.58
CA LEU A 56 14.54 -25.15 -24.82
C LEU A 56 13.05 -25.41 -25.07
N ALA A 57 12.21 -24.36 -25.04
CA ALA A 57 10.80 -24.46 -25.38
C ALA A 57 10.59 -25.00 -26.81
N LEU A 58 11.31 -24.46 -27.79
CA LEU A 58 11.23 -24.86 -29.18
C LEU A 58 11.62 -26.33 -29.36
N GLN A 59 12.68 -26.79 -28.71
CA GLN A 59 13.11 -28.19 -28.76
C GLN A 59 11.99 -29.16 -28.33
N TYR A 60 11.28 -28.83 -27.24
CA TYR A 60 10.15 -29.64 -26.76
C TYR A 60 8.94 -29.56 -27.70
N LEU A 61 8.66 -28.38 -28.27
CA LEU A 61 7.58 -28.20 -29.24
C LEU A 61 7.85 -28.98 -30.54
N GLU A 62 9.08 -28.97 -31.05
CA GLU A 62 9.50 -29.73 -32.24
C GLU A 62 9.46 -31.25 -31.98
N ALA A 63 9.88 -31.70 -30.79
CA ALA A 63 9.77 -33.10 -30.40
C ALA A 63 8.31 -33.60 -30.36
N ALA A 64 7.35 -32.71 -30.11
CA ALA A 64 5.92 -33.03 -30.16
C ALA A 64 5.34 -33.09 -31.58
N GLU A 65 6.01 -32.51 -32.60
CA GLU A 65 5.47 -32.45 -33.96
C GLU A 65 5.42 -33.81 -34.68
N HIS A 66 6.15 -34.80 -34.16
CA HIS A 66 6.15 -36.17 -34.69
C HIS A 66 4.88 -36.98 -34.34
N ASP A 67 3.97 -36.45 -33.50
CA ASP A 67 2.66 -37.03 -33.18
C ASP A 67 1.50 -36.11 -33.60
N ALA A 68 0.99 -36.37 -34.80
CA ALA A 68 -0.11 -35.60 -35.39
C ALA A 68 -1.43 -35.71 -34.60
N ALA A 69 -1.65 -36.78 -33.83
CA ALA A 69 -2.89 -36.99 -33.08
C ALA A 69 -2.91 -36.15 -31.80
N GLY A 70 -1.81 -36.14 -31.05
CA GLY A 70 -1.63 -35.28 -29.87
C GLY A 70 -1.64 -33.79 -30.23
N LYS A 71 -1.02 -33.40 -31.35
CA LYS A 71 -1.03 -32.00 -31.84
C LYS A 71 -2.45 -31.48 -32.08
N ALA A 72 -3.31 -32.28 -32.73
CA ALA A 72 -4.68 -31.89 -33.05
C ALA A 72 -5.58 -31.72 -31.81
N GLU A 73 -5.38 -32.55 -30.77
CA GLU A 73 -6.14 -32.45 -29.51
C GLU A 73 -5.80 -31.17 -28.74
N ILE A 74 -4.52 -30.77 -28.72
CA ILE A 74 -4.06 -29.60 -27.98
C ILE A 74 -4.32 -28.29 -28.74
N GLU A 75 -4.15 -28.28 -30.07
CA GLU A 75 -4.53 -27.14 -30.92
C GLU A 75 -6.02 -26.79 -30.77
N ARG A 76 -6.88 -27.80 -30.56
CA ARG A 76 -8.31 -27.61 -30.28
C ARG A 76 -8.59 -26.98 -28.90
N ILE A 77 -7.74 -27.23 -27.91
CA ILE A 77 -7.89 -26.70 -26.54
C ILE A 77 -7.34 -25.27 -26.45
N PHE A 78 -6.25 -24.96 -27.17
CA PHE A 78 -5.46 -23.75 -26.93
C PHE A 78 -5.53 -22.65 -28.01
N PHE A 79 -6.19 -22.84 -29.17
CA PHE A 79 -6.19 -21.81 -30.22
C PHE A 79 -7.55 -21.35 -30.77
N GLY A 80 -7.81 -20.06 -30.57
CA GLY A 80 -8.69 -19.21 -31.37
C GLY A 80 -7.98 -18.30 -32.39
N LYS A 81 -6.72 -18.56 -32.78
CA LYS A 81 -6.01 -17.85 -33.87
C LYS A 81 -5.06 -18.78 -34.66
N PRO A 82 -4.92 -18.62 -35.99
CA PRO A 82 -4.09 -19.49 -36.83
C PRO A 82 -2.58 -19.23 -36.62
N GLY A 83 -1.77 -20.29 -36.52
CA GLY A 83 -0.30 -20.17 -36.52
C GLY A 83 0.51 -21.22 -35.73
N GLY A 84 -0.08 -22.00 -34.82
CA GLY A 84 0.65 -23.04 -34.06
C GLY A 84 1.69 -22.50 -33.07
N MET A 85 1.89 -23.19 -31.94
CA MET A 85 2.87 -22.74 -30.92
C MET A 85 4.32 -22.84 -31.41
N THR A 86 4.64 -23.85 -32.22
CA THR A 86 5.99 -24.07 -32.74
C THR A 86 6.47 -22.86 -33.55
N GLU A 87 5.66 -22.37 -34.49
CA GLU A 87 6.03 -21.22 -35.32
C GLU A 87 6.16 -19.93 -34.51
N ARG A 88 5.26 -19.71 -33.54
CA ARG A 88 5.40 -18.58 -32.60
C ARG A 88 6.69 -18.64 -31.80
N CYS A 89 7.06 -19.83 -31.33
CA CYS A 89 8.31 -20.02 -30.61
C CYS A 89 9.52 -19.81 -31.53
N LYS A 90 9.47 -20.25 -32.80
CA LYS A 90 10.50 -19.96 -33.81
C LYS A 90 10.65 -18.45 -34.04
N GLU A 91 9.55 -17.72 -34.25
CA GLU A 91 9.58 -16.26 -34.41
C GLU A 91 10.20 -15.55 -33.21
N ALA A 92 9.90 -16.03 -32.00
CA ALA A 92 10.48 -15.54 -30.76
C ALA A 92 12.00 -15.82 -30.68
N VAL A 93 12.43 -17.04 -31.05
CA VAL A 93 13.85 -17.44 -31.09
C VAL A 93 14.63 -16.63 -32.13
N GLU A 94 14.03 -16.36 -33.29
CA GLU A 94 14.60 -15.51 -34.35
C GLU A 94 14.71 -14.04 -33.92
N ASN A 95 14.24 -13.69 -32.72
CA ASN A 95 14.31 -12.36 -32.15
C ASN A 95 13.68 -11.29 -33.06
N LYS A 96 12.64 -11.66 -33.83
CA LYS A 96 11.96 -10.73 -34.75
C LYS A 96 11.41 -9.47 -34.08
N HIS A 97 11.25 -9.51 -32.75
CA HIS A 97 10.75 -8.43 -31.91
C HIS A 97 11.81 -7.80 -30.97
N GLY A 98 13.09 -8.19 -31.08
CA GLY A 98 14.18 -7.56 -30.32
C GLY A 98 14.14 -7.81 -28.80
N TRP A 99 13.63 -8.95 -28.36
CA TRP A 99 13.46 -9.33 -26.96
C TRP A 99 14.77 -9.65 -26.21
N TYR A 100 15.89 -9.92 -26.91
CA TYR A 100 17.15 -10.36 -26.27
C TYR A 100 18.39 -9.64 -26.81
N ALA A 101 19.36 -9.35 -25.92
CA ALA A 101 20.58 -8.59 -26.21
C ALA A 101 21.82 -9.46 -26.52
N GLU A 102 22.02 -10.59 -25.84
CA GLU A 102 23.14 -11.52 -26.05
C GLU A 102 22.69 -12.99 -25.89
N GLU A 103 23.42 -13.91 -26.52
CA GLU A 103 23.10 -15.33 -26.64
C GLU A 103 23.78 -16.15 -25.51
N PRO A 104 23.01 -16.74 -24.57
CA PRO A 104 23.58 -17.67 -23.59
C PRO A 104 23.84 -19.04 -24.24
N ALA A 105 24.74 -19.83 -23.63
CA ALA A 105 24.91 -21.24 -23.98
C ALA A 105 23.60 -22.04 -23.77
N SER A 106 23.47 -23.18 -24.44
CA SER A 106 22.34 -24.11 -24.23
C SER A 106 22.18 -24.47 -22.75
N MET A 107 20.94 -24.57 -22.28
CA MET A 107 20.59 -24.81 -20.88
C MET A 107 19.58 -25.97 -20.78
N SER A 108 19.73 -26.84 -19.78
CA SER A 108 18.75 -27.89 -19.48
C SER A 108 17.58 -27.37 -18.62
N VAL A 109 16.48 -28.11 -18.54
CA VAL A 109 15.34 -27.75 -17.65
C VAL A 109 15.79 -27.72 -16.18
N GLU A 110 16.66 -28.65 -15.76
CA GLU A 110 17.19 -28.68 -14.39
C GLU A 110 18.04 -27.45 -14.10
N GLN A 111 18.90 -27.04 -15.05
CA GLN A 111 19.71 -25.84 -14.92
C GLN A 111 18.83 -24.58 -14.84
N LEU A 112 17.80 -24.48 -15.69
CA LEU A 112 16.84 -23.38 -15.66
C LEU A 112 16.12 -23.30 -14.31
N VAL A 113 15.61 -24.43 -13.80
CA VAL A 113 14.94 -24.48 -12.50
C VAL A 113 15.90 -24.05 -11.38
N CYS A 114 17.14 -24.56 -11.37
CA CYS A 114 18.13 -24.19 -10.36
C CYS A 114 18.50 -22.70 -10.41
N GLU A 115 18.73 -22.14 -11.61
CA GLU A 115 19.04 -20.71 -11.78
C GLU A 115 17.91 -19.83 -11.27
N VAL A 116 16.66 -20.13 -11.65
CA VAL A 116 15.52 -19.31 -11.24
C VAL A 116 15.20 -19.47 -9.76
N GLU A 117 15.31 -20.68 -9.19
CA GLU A 117 15.18 -20.88 -7.74
C GLU A 117 16.26 -20.08 -6.98
N ALA A 118 17.49 -20.02 -7.50
CA ALA A 118 18.57 -19.23 -6.93
C ALA A 118 18.33 -17.72 -7.06
N GLU A 119 17.85 -17.24 -8.22
CA GLU A 119 17.45 -15.84 -8.43
C GLU A 119 16.31 -15.45 -7.46
N ARG A 120 15.30 -16.32 -7.29
CA ARG A 120 14.17 -16.09 -6.37
C ARG A 120 14.61 -16.04 -4.92
N GLU A 121 15.50 -16.93 -4.49
CA GLU A 121 16.04 -16.91 -3.13
C GLU A 121 16.95 -15.70 -2.90
N CYS A 122 17.71 -15.28 -3.91
CA CYS A 122 18.50 -14.06 -3.86
C CYS A 122 17.60 -12.82 -3.68
N LEU A 123 16.52 -12.73 -4.47
CA LEU A 123 15.52 -11.69 -4.37
C LEU A 123 14.84 -11.70 -2.99
N ARG A 124 14.37 -12.87 -2.53
CA ARG A 124 13.76 -13.06 -1.21
C ARG A 124 14.69 -12.52 -0.12
N ARG A 125 15.97 -12.94 -0.12
CA ARG A 125 16.97 -12.45 0.85
C ARG A 125 17.17 -10.93 0.77
N ALA A 126 17.23 -10.37 -0.43
CA ALA A 126 17.42 -8.93 -0.60
C ALA A 126 16.24 -8.12 -0.06
N VAL A 127 15.01 -8.55 -0.36
CA VAL A 127 13.77 -7.92 0.09
C VAL A 127 13.57 -8.12 1.60
N THR A 128 13.80 -9.32 2.12
CA THR A 128 13.77 -9.58 3.57
C THR A 128 14.79 -8.72 4.32
N ALA A 129 16.03 -8.64 3.84
CA ALA A 129 17.06 -7.79 4.45
C ALA A 129 16.70 -6.29 4.37
N PHE A 130 15.97 -5.87 3.34
CA PHE A 130 15.41 -4.52 3.26
C PHE A 130 14.36 -4.32 4.36
N PHE A 131 13.37 -5.23 4.47
CA PHE A 131 12.35 -5.17 5.52
C PHE A 131 12.94 -5.16 6.92
N GLU A 132 13.95 -5.99 7.21
CA GLU A 132 14.62 -6.02 8.51
C GLU A 132 15.20 -4.67 8.91
N ARG A 133 15.71 -3.89 7.94
CA ARG A 133 16.33 -2.58 8.17
C ARG A 133 15.32 -1.44 8.19
N THR A 134 14.23 -1.55 7.45
CA THR A 134 13.28 -0.45 7.26
C THR A 134 11.96 -0.64 8.00
N GLN A 135 11.62 -1.83 8.51
CA GLN A 135 10.32 -2.06 9.13
C GLN A 135 10.03 -1.04 10.24
N ARG A 136 8.79 -0.56 10.25
CA ARG A 136 8.24 0.26 11.34
C ARG A 136 7.18 -0.55 12.07
N ARG A 137 6.73 0.00 13.20
CA ARG A 137 5.56 -0.52 13.92
C ARG A 137 4.41 0.46 13.76
N GLU A 138 3.24 -0.10 13.53
CA GLU A 138 1.99 0.64 13.40
C GLU A 138 0.92 0.04 14.31
N ILE A 139 -0.13 0.83 14.52
CA ILE A 139 -1.34 0.41 15.22
C ILE A 139 -2.45 0.39 14.19
N VAL A 140 -2.90 -0.81 13.84
CA VAL A 140 -4.07 -1.01 12.97
C VAL A 140 -5.31 -0.64 13.77
N ILE A 141 -6.22 0.10 13.13
CA ILE A 141 -7.52 0.47 13.71
C ILE A 141 -8.62 -0.22 12.90
N THR A 142 -9.45 -1.00 13.58
CA THR A 142 -10.66 -1.58 13.00
C THR A 142 -11.87 -0.94 13.66
N HIS A 143 -12.79 -0.41 12.86
CA HIS A 143 -14.06 0.12 13.34
C HIS A 143 -15.18 -0.90 13.15
N HIS A 144 -16.19 -0.82 14.01
CA HIS A 144 -17.40 -1.63 13.86
C HIS A 144 -18.61 -0.92 14.49
N PRO A 145 -19.84 -1.17 13.99
CA PRO A 145 -21.03 -0.51 14.51
C PRO A 145 -21.20 -0.77 16.01
N SER A 146 -21.42 0.29 16.78
CA SER A 146 -21.71 0.13 18.20
C SER A 146 -23.21 -0.03 18.43
N GLN A 147 -23.63 -1.15 19.02
CA GLN A 147 -25.03 -1.38 19.40
C GLN A 147 -25.45 -0.61 20.68
N LYS A 148 -24.48 -0.09 21.42
CA LYS A 148 -24.68 0.64 22.68
C LYS A 148 -23.92 1.96 22.63
N LYS A 149 -24.44 2.98 23.32
CA LYS A 149 -23.72 4.23 23.49
C LYS A 149 -22.37 3.97 24.15
N LEU A 150 -21.31 4.47 23.54
CA LEU A 150 -19.96 4.32 24.08
C LEU A 150 -19.74 5.18 25.34
N PRO A 151 -18.87 4.74 26.27
CA PRO A 151 -18.46 5.58 27.39
C PRO A 151 -17.84 6.89 26.90
N VAL A 152 -18.01 7.96 27.68
CA VAL A 152 -17.39 9.25 27.41
C VAL A 152 -15.87 9.09 27.39
N GLY A 153 -15.23 9.58 26.34
CA GLY A 153 -13.78 9.50 26.15
C GLY A 153 -13.27 8.15 25.64
N ALA A 154 -14.15 7.20 25.30
CA ALA A 154 -13.74 5.97 24.62
C ALA A 154 -13.34 6.25 23.17
N SER A 155 -12.48 5.40 22.58
CA SER A 155 -12.16 5.54 21.15
C SER A 155 -13.39 5.29 20.30
N LYS A 156 -13.66 6.21 19.38
CA LYS A 156 -14.78 6.11 18.45
C LYS A 156 -14.48 6.79 17.14
N PHE A 157 -15.25 6.40 16.15
CA PHE A 157 -15.23 6.98 14.84
C PHE A 157 -16.62 7.49 14.50
N TYR A 158 -16.67 8.74 14.03
CA TYR A 158 -17.89 9.54 13.89
C TYR A 158 -18.80 9.54 15.13
N GLY A 159 -20.05 9.94 14.93
CA GLY A 159 -21.00 10.22 15.99
C GLY A 159 -20.70 11.57 16.64
N THR A 160 -20.95 11.64 17.94
CA THR A 160 -20.74 12.86 18.73
C THR A 160 -19.41 12.77 19.49
N PRO A 161 -18.52 13.77 19.34
CA PRO A 161 -17.27 13.79 20.08
C PRO A 161 -17.50 14.05 21.56
N ASP A 162 -16.54 13.62 22.38
CA ASP A 162 -16.45 13.96 23.79
C ASP A 162 -15.41 15.07 23.97
N LEU A 163 -15.86 16.27 24.35
CA LEU A 163 -15.07 17.50 24.38
C LEU A 163 -15.26 18.23 25.71
N PRO A 164 -14.36 19.15 26.10
CA PRO A 164 -14.61 20.05 27.23
C PRO A 164 -15.94 20.80 27.07
N ALA A 165 -16.63 21.07 28.18
CA ALA A 165 -17.95 21.70 28.15
C ALA A 165 -17.95 23.12 27.55
N ASP A 166 -16.81 23.80 27.58
CA ASP A 166 -16.56 25.14 27.05
C ASP A 166 -15.78 25.12 25.71
N PHE A 167 -15.73 23.96 25.04
CA PHE A 167 -15.01 23.82 23.78
C PHE A 167 -15.57 24.74 22.69
N ASP A 168 -14.69 25.58 22.13
CA ASP A 168 -14.99 26.43 20.98
C ASP A 168 -14.81 25.62 19.68
N TRP A 169 -15.89 25.45 18.93
CA TRP A 169 -15.88 24.59 17.75
C TRP A 169 -15.02 25.22 16.64
N PRO A 170 -14.07 24.48 16.03
CA PRO A 170 -13.22 25.04 15.00
C PRO A 170 -13.98 25.26 13.68
N TYR A 171 -13.67 26.38 13.02
CA TYR A 171 -14.17 26.73 11.70
C TYR A 171 -13.03 26.99 10.72
N TYR A 172 -13.28 26.75 9.44
CA TYR A 172 -12.39 27.09 8.35
C TYR A 172 -13.14 27.81 7.23
N LYS A 173 -12.51 28.84 6.68
CA LYS A 173 -13.03 29.59 5.54
C LYS A 173 -12.35 29.10 4.26
N GLY A 174 -12.97 28.11 3.62
CA GLY A 174 -12.52 27.52 2.36
C GLY A 174 -13.47 27.76 1.20
N THR A 175 -12.97 27.61 -0.01
CA THR A 175 -13.75 27.59 -1.26
C THR A 175 -14.01 26.14 -1.66
N ASP A 176 -15.27 25.78 -1.94
CA ASP A 176 -15.62 24.43 -2.37
C ASP A 176 -15.57 24.27 -3.90
N PHE A 177 -15.87 23.06 -4.38
CA PHE A 177 -15.88 22.72 -5.82
C PHE A 177 -16.93 23.48 -6.64
N GLU A 178 -17.89 24.15 -5.99
CA GLU A 178 -18.87 25.04 -6.63
C GLU A 178 -18.40 26.50 -6.64
N ASP A 179 -17.13 26.77 -6.31
CA ASP A 179 -16.52 28.09 -6.21
C ASP A 179 -17.16 28.98 -5.11
N VAL A 180 -17.70 28.35 -4.05
CA VAL A 180 -18.33 29.06 -2.94
C VAL A 180 -17.40 29.14 -1.73
N THR A 181 -16.91 30.35 -1.44
CA THR A 181 -16.14 30.63 -0.21
C THR A 181 -17.07 30.84 0.99
N LYS A 182 -16.98 29.98 2.01
CA LYS A 182 -17.77 30.07 3.24
C LYS A 182 -16.97 29.65 4.46
N ASN A 183 -17.25 30.27 5.60
CA ASN A 183 -16.76 29.80 6.89
C ASN A 183 -17.62 28.62 7.35
N ARG A 184 -17.06 27.41 7.37
CA ARG A 184 -17.75 26.16 7.68
C ARG A 184 -17.16 25.52 8.95
N PRO A 185 -17.98 24.90 9.81
CA PRO A 185 -17.47 24.13 10.94
C PRO A 185 -16.69 22.92 10.43
N LEU A 186 -15.58 22.57 11.07
CA LEU A 186 -14.90 21.31 10.75
C LEU A 186 -15.77 20.13 11.23
N ALA A 187 -15.83 19.08 10.42
CA ALA A 187 -16.46 17.82 10.79
C ALA A 187 -15.59 17.06 11.79
N PHE A 188 -16.22 16.43 12.77
CA PHE A 188 -15.56 15.47 13.65
C PHE A 188 -15.36 14.14 12.91
N LEU A 189 -14.12 13.64 12.90
CA LEU A 189 -13.77 12.40 12.20
C LEU A 189 -13.65 11.22 13.17
N ALA A 190 -12.79 11.38 14.17
CA ALA A 190 -12.44 10.32 15.11
C ALA A 190 -12.00 10.91 16.44
N GLN A 191 -12.18 10.14 17.51
CA GLN A 191 -11.42 10.34 18.74
C GLN A 191 -10.76 9.03 19.17
N ILE A 192 -9.53 9.12 19.64
CA ILE A 192 -8.71 7.98 20.01
C ILE A 192 -8.29 8.16 21.46
N ASN A 193 -8.74 7.26 22.32
CA ASN A 193 -8.25 7.16 23.68
C ASN A 193 -6.88 6.49 23.66
N LEU A 194 -5.84 7.26 23.95
CA LEU A 194 -4.48 6.78 23.92
C LEU A 194 -4.20 5.72 25.01
N GLY A 195 -5.01 5.66 26.07
CA GLY A 195 -4.95 4.57 27.05
C GLY A 195 -5.38 3.22 26.48
N GLU A 196 -6.34 3.22 25.54
CA GLU A 196 -6.78 2.00 24.85
C GLU A 196 -5.74 1.52 23.83
N ALA A 197 -5.14 2.46 23.09
CA ALA A 197 -4.10 2.19 22.09
C ALA A 197 -2.71 1.89 22.70
N ALA A 198 -2.45 2.32 23.94
CA ALA A 198 -1.13 2.30 24.58
C ALA A 198 -0.43 0.94 24.57
N GLN A 199 -1.18 -0.17 24.68
CA GLN A 199 -0.64 -1.53 24.71
C GLN A 199 -0.16 -2.03 23.34
N TYR A 200 -0.66 -1.42 22.26
CA TYR A 200 -0.34 -1.77 20.87
C TYR A 200 0.75 -0.85 20.30
N ASP A 201 1.00 0.31 20.91
CA ASP A 201 2.12 1.18 20.57
C ASP A 201 3.47 0.55 20.96
N ARG A 202 4.09 -0.16 20.00
CA ARG A 202 5.44 -0.71 20.12
C ARG A 202 6.55 0.32 19.90
N THR A 203 6.21 1.53 19.42
CA THR A 203 7.20 2.59 19.18
C THR A 203 7.50 3.40 20.44
N GLY A 204 6.52 3.51 21.35
CA GLY A 204 6.61 4.35 22.54
C GLY A 204 6.48 5.86 22.26
N LEU A 205 6.12 6.26 21.04
CA LEU A 205 6.02 7.66 20.63
C LEU A 205 4.77 8.35 21.18
N LEU A 206 3.66 7.63 21.32
CA LEU A 206 2.39 8.21 21.72
C LEU A 206 2.33 8.41 23.24
N PRO A 207 1.67 9.48 23.73
CA PRO A 207 1.29 9.58 25.13
C PRO A 207 0.51 8.33 25.57
N LYS A 208 0.67 7.89 26.82
CA LYS A 208 0.00 6.67 27.32
C LYS A 208 -1.42 6.91 27.86
N THR A 209 -1.85 8.16 27.92
CA THR A 209 -3.16 8.57 28.46
C THR A 209 -3.66 9.82 27.73
N GLY A 210 -4.97 10.05 27.83
CA GLY A 210 -5.66 11.18 27.20
C GLY A 210 -6.34 10.79 25.89
N VAL A 211 -7.10 11.73 25.33
CA VAL A 211 -7.89 11.54 24.11
C VAL A 211 -7.38 12.50 23.03
N LEU A 212 -7.14 11.97 21.84
CA LEU A 212 -6.95 12.77 20.62
C LEU A 212 -8.27 12.88 19.89
N SER A 213 -8.68 14.09 19.49
CA SER A 213 -9.88 14.32 18.68
C SER A 213 -9.50 14.99 17.36
N PHE A 214 -9.91 14.39 16.25
CA PHE A 214 -9.53 14.76 14.88
C PHE A 214 -10.70 15.43 14.16
N PHE A 215 -10.40 16.55 13.50
CA PHE A 215 -11.37 17.38 12.80
C PHE A 215 -10.84 17.79 11.42
N TYR A 216 -11.74 17.86 10.43
CA TYR A 216 -11.41 18.25 9.05
C TYR A 216 -12.59 18.94 8.36
N GLU A 217 -12.31 19.91 7.48
CA GLU A 217 -13.32 20.59 6.68
C GLU A 217 -13.59 19.82 5.39
N THR A 218 -14.77 19.22 5.28
CA THR A 218 -15.10 18.23 4.26
C THR A 218 -15.69 18.79 2.97
N MET A 219 -15.96 20.10 2.88
CA MET A 219 -16.56 20.70 1.68
C MET A 219 -15.53 21.28 0.72
N SER A 220 -14.58 22.05 1.26
CA SER A 220 -13.41 22.55 0.51
C SER A 220 -12.38 21.45 0.27
N MET A 221 -12.35 20.43 1.13
CA MET A 221 -11.46 19.28 1.04
C MET A 221 -10.00 19.67 0.72
N GLU A 222 -9.46 20.64 1.46
CA GLU A 222 -8.10 21.12 1.24
C GLU A 222 -7.06 19.98 1.21
N TRP A 223 -6.32 19.88 0.11
CA TRP A 223 -5.43 18.73 -0.13
C TRP A 223 -4.13 18.79 0.68
N GLY A 224 -3.79 19.96 1.20
CA GLY A 224 -2.59 20.18 2.02
C GLY A 224 -1.28 20.34 1.24
N PHE A 225 -1.36 20.60 -0.07
CA PHE A 225 -0.19 20.90 -0.92
C PHE A 225 0.07 22.40 -1.09
N GLU A 226 -0.91 23.25 -0.83
CA GLU A 226 -0.78 24.70 -1.03
C GLU A 226 -0.22 25.40 0.23
N PRO A 227 0.94 26.08 0.14
CA PRO A 227 1.48 26.84 1.25
C PRO A 227 0.51 27.93 1.74
N GLY A 228 0.39 28.06 3.06
CA GLY A 228 -0.40 29.13 3.70
C GLY A 228 -1.87 28.78 3.99
N HIS A 229 -2.41 27.69 3.43
CA HIS A 229 -3.74 27.20 3.80
C HIS A 229 -3.66 26.52 5.16
N LYS A 230 -4.17 27.15 6.24
CA LYS A 230 -4.07 26.64 7.61
C LYS A 230 -5.45 26.49 8.24
N GLY A 231 -5.62 25.45 9.04
CA GLY A 231 -6.80 25.29 9.91
C GLY A 231 -8.02 24.62 9.31
N TYR A 232 -7.89 24.10 8.10
CA TYR A 232 -8.85 23.16 7.53
C TYR A 232 -8.85 21.81 8.27
N ALA A 233 -7.76 21.47 8.97
CA ALA A 233 -7.66 20.31 9.84
C ALA A 233 -7.17 20.71 11.24
N ARG A 234 -7.69 20.04 12.27
CA ARG A 234 -7.31 20.26 13.68
C ARG A 234 -7.26 18.95 14.44
N VAL A 235 -6.28 18.83 15.31
CA VAL A 235 -6.18 17.73 16.28
C VAL A 235 -6.05 18.33 17.67
N TYR A 236 -6.92 17.90 18.58
CA TYR A 236 -6.89 18.33 19.97
C TYR A 236 -6.48 17.17 20.87
N TYR A 237 -5.63 17.45 21.86
CA TYR A 237 -5.24 16.49 22.88
C TYR A 237 -5.80 16.90 24.25
N PHE A 238 -6.64 16.04 24.80
CA PHE A 238 -7.23 16.22 26.13
C PHE A 238 -6.62 15.24 27.11
N LYS A 239 -5.80 15.74 28.04
CA LYS A 239 -5.14 14.91 29.05
C LYS A 239 -6.12 14.36 30.09
N GLU A 240 -7.08 15.19 30.51
CA GLU A 240 -8.05 14.89 31.58
C GLU A 240 -9.38 14.44 30.96
N THR A 241 -9.60 13.14 30.92
CA THR A 241 -10.78 12.54 30.28
C THR A 241 -12.07 12.75 31.06
N GLU A 242 -11.96 13.03 32.36
CA GLU A 242 -13.10 13.22 33.28
C GLU A 242 -13.84 14.53 33.03
N GLN A 243 -13.21 15.51 32.38
CA GLN A 243 -13.81 16.80 32.05
C GLN A 243 -14.57 16.77 30.72
N LEU A 244 -14.44 15.68 29.96
CA LEU A 244 -15.08 15.55 28.66
C LEU A 244 -16.58 15.31 28.85
N VAL A 245 -17.36 15.92 27.97
CA VAL A 245 -18.80 15.71 27.87
C VAL A 245 -19.16 15.42 26.42
N SER A 246 -20.20 14.62 26.22
CA SER A 246 -20.71 14.32 24.89
C SER A 246 -21.30 15.59 24.27
N THR A 247 -20.68 16.06 23.18
CA THR A 247 -20.98 17.35 22.56
C THR A 247 -21.68 17.15 21.22
N ALA A 248 -22.79 17.85 21.02
CA ALA A 248 -23.52 17.79 19.76
C ALA A 248 -22.72 18.42 18.62
N ILE A 249 -22.66 17.73 17.48
CA ILE A 249 -22.03 18.26 16.26
C ILE A 249 -22.88 19.38 15.63
N PRO A 250 -22.27 20.36 14.96
CA PRO A 250 -22.99 21.37 14.18
C PRO A 250 -23.93 20.73 13.14
N ALA A 251 -25.06 21.40 12.85
CA ALA A 251 -26.07 20.85 11.96
C ALA A 251 -25.53 20.66 10.53
N GLU A 252 -24.61 21.52 10.11
CA GLU A 252 -23.97 21.54 8.81
C GLU A 252 -23.05 20.35 8.55
N THR A 253 -22.54 19.68 9.60
CA THR A 253 -21.65 18.52 9.46
C THR A 253 -22.39 17.18 9.58
N LYS A 254 -23.71 17.20 9.78
CA LYS A 254 -24.50 15.97 10.01
C LYS A 254 -24.52 15.04 8.81
N GLU A 255 -24.53 15.57 7.59
CA GLU A 255 -24.51 14.79 6.35
C GLU A 255 -23.22 13.99 6.19
N TRP A 256 -22.14 14.49 6.80
CA TRP A 256 -20.80 13.91 6.74
C TRP A 256 -20.45 13.08 7.98
N SER A 257 -21.42 12.83 8.85
CA SER A 257 -21.27 11.97 10.02
C SER A 257 -22.08 10.69 9.80
N VAL A 258 -21.40 9.55 9.81
CA VAL A 258 -22.10 8.26 9.93
C VAL A 258 -22.41 7.96 11.41
N GLY A 259 -23.09 6.84 11.66
CA GLY A 259 -23.41 6.41 13.03
C GLY A 259 -22.15 6.15 13.87
N GLU A 260 -22.26 6.32 15.20
CA GLU A 260 -21.16 6.08 16.15
C GLU A 260 -20.60 4.65 15.99
N GLN A 261 -19.34 4.56 15.59
CA GLN A 261 -18.60 3.31 15.46
C GLN A 261 -17.60 3.17 16.62
N ALA A 262 -17.51 1.97 17.18
CA ALA A 262 -16.49 1.63 18.16
C ALA A 262 -15.19 1.22 17.46
N LEU A 263 -14.04 1.47 18.12
CA LEU A 263 -12.72 1.17 17.59
C LEU A 263 -12.05 0.03 18.37
N THR A 264 -11.32 -0.80 17.63
CA THR A 264 -10.40 -1.81 18.17
C THR A 264 -9.03 -1.62 17.55
N PHE A 265 -8.00 -2.05 18.29
CA PHE A 265 -6.61 -1.80 17.95
C PHE A 265 -5.81 -3.10 17.95
N ALA A 266 -4.82 -3.19 17.06
CA ALA A 266 -3.84 -4.26 17.03
C ALA A 266 -2.45 -3.71 16.68
N ASP A 267 -1.39 -4.33 17.20
CA ASP A 267 -0.03 -3.99 16.77
C ASP A 267 0.33 -4.77 15.51
N ALA A 268 0.86 -4.08 14.50
CA ALA A 268 1.27 -4.69 13.24
C ALA A 268 2.65 -4.21 12.79
N VAL A 269 3.24 -4.94 11.85
CA VAL A 269 4.46 -4.54 11.16
C VAL A 269 4.07 -3.66 9.98
N SER A 270 4.71 -2.50 9.89
CA SER A 270 4.54 -1.58 8.78
C SER A 270 5.70 -1.73 7.81
N LEU A 271 5.40 -2.08 6.56
CA LEU A 271 6.37 -2.29 5.49
C LEU A 271 6.09 -1.33 4.33
N LEU A 272 7.16 -0.76 3.75
CA LEU A 272 7.09 0.10 2.57
C LEU A 272 6.41 -0.60 1.38
N SER A 273 5.76 0.20 0.53
CA SER A 273 5.19 -0.27 -0.74
C SER A 273 6.25 -0.79 -1.71
N SER A 274 5.85 -1.56 -2.72
CA SER A 274 6.76 -2.03 -3.77
C SER A 274 7.37 -0.86 -4.56
N PHE A 275 6.63 0.24 -4.67
CA PHE A 275 7.09 1.46 -5.34
C PHE A 275 8.19 2.15 -4.53
N ALA A 276 7.99 2.32 -3.22
CA ALA A 276 9.01 2.89 -2.35
C ALA A 276 10.26 1.98 -2.25
N TYR A 277 10.08 0.65 -2.23
CA TYR A 277 11.20 -0.28 -2.35
C TYR A 277 11.98 -0.06 -3.65
N SER A 278 11.29 0.05 -4.78
CA SER A 278 11.93 0.22 -6.09
C SER A 278 12.70 1.54 -6.17
N ARG A 279 12.10 2.63 -5.67
CA ARG A 279 12.73 3.96 -5.58
C ARG A 279 14.01 3.94 -4.73
N ARG A 280 13.97 3.29 -3.55
CA ARG A 280 15.10 3.29 -2.59
C ARG A 280 16.20 2.29 -2.93
N SER A 281 15.84 1.14 -3.51
CA SER A 281 16.80 0.07 -3.83
C SER A 281 17.33 0.14 -5.26
N GLY A 282 16.65 0.89 -6.15
CA GLY A 282 16.91 0.89 -7.59
C GLY A 282 16.57 -0.43 -8.29
N LYS A 283 15.84 -1.33 -7.61
CA LYS A 283 15.45 -2.65 -8.12
C LYS A 283 13.95 -2.76 -8.23
N GLU A 284 13.46 -3.17 -9.39
CA GLU A 284 12.05 -3.46 -9.58
C GLU A 284 11.72 -4.89 -9.13
N VAL A 285 10.56 -5.05 -8.50
CA VAL A 285 9.97 -6.33 -8.12
C VAL A 285 8.51 -6.28 -8.50
N ASP A 286 8.00 -7.33 -9.13
CA ASP A 286 6.60 -7.38 -9.48
C ASP A 286 5.71 -7.36 -8.23
N TRP A 287 4.54 -6.74 -8.37
CA TRP A 287 3.63 -6.45 -7.26
C TRP A 287 3.17 -7.72 -6.52
N ASP A 288 2.86 -8.79 -7.27
CA ASP A 288 2.40 -10.06 -6.69
C ASP A 288 3.52 -10.67 -5.82
N THR A 289 4.73 -10.83 -6.38
CA THR A 289 5.89 -11.36 -5.65
C THR A 289 6.24 -10.51 -4.43
N TYR A 290 6.23 -9.19 -4.55
CA TYR A 290 6.54 -8.31 -3.41
C TYR A 290 5.53 -8.47 -2.27
N ASN A 291 4.23 -8.58 -2.58
CA ASN A 291 3.21 -8.77 -1.54
C ASN A 291 3.24 -10.18 -0.92
N GLU A 292 3.59 -11.22 -1.68
CA GLU A 292 3.87 -12.53 -1.08
C GLU A 292 5.01 -12.45 -0.06
N LEU A 293 6.09 -11.73 -0.38
CA LEU A 293 7.22 -11.52 0.52
C LEU A 293 6.85 -10.67 1.74
N ARG A 294 6.00 -9.64 1.59
CA ARG A 294 5.45 -8.87 2.72
C ARG A 294 4.66 -9.79 3.66
N ALA A 295 3.77 -10.62 3.11
CA ALA A 295 2.97 -11.55 3.88
C ALA A 295 3.84 -12.60 4.61
N GLU A 296 4.86 -13.14 3.94
CA GLU A 296 5.84 -14.05 4.56
C GLU A 296 6.60 -13.38 5.72
N PHE A 297 6.91 -12.08 5.61
CA PHE A 297 7.56 -11.31 6.66
C PHE A 297 6.63 -10.98 7.85
N GLY A 298 5.32 -11.08 7.68
CA GLY A 298 4.32 -10.83 8.72
C GLY A 298 3.47 -9.57 8.51
N TYR A 299 3.44 -9.01 7.30
CA TYR A 299 2.45 -8.00 6.92
C TYR A 299 1.08 -8.65 6.75
N ASP A 300 0.06 -8.08 7.40
CA ASP A 300 -1.31 -8.56 7.31
C ASP A 300 -2.09 -7.73 6.30
N ALA A 301 -2.20 -8.20 5.05
CA ALA A 301 -2.94 -7.50 4.02
C ALA A 301 -4.44 -7.35 4.36
N ALA A 302 -5.03 -8.33 5.05
CA ALA A 302 -6.45 -8.31 5.40
C ALA A 302 -6.78 -7.16 6.38
N ALA A 303 -5.82 -6.77 7.21
CA ALA A 303 -5.94 -5.60 8.08
C ALA A 303 -6.09 -4.27 7.32
N HIS A 304 -5.79 -4.23 6.01
CA HIS A 304 -5.79 -3.03 5.18
C HIS A 304 -6.81 -3.07 4.01
N GLU A 305 -7.47 -4.19 3.75
CA GLU A 305 -8.33 -4.38 2.57
C GLU A 305 -9.66 -3.61 2.62
N ASP A 306 -10.31 -3.52 3.80
CA ASP A 306 -11.67 -2.97 3.92
C ASP A 306 -11.74 -1.56 4.53
N ASN A 307 -10.75 -1.17 5.35
CA ASN A 307 -10.60 0.22 5.80
C ASN A 307 -9.16 0.49 6.26
N PRO A 308 -8.36 1.27 5.53
CA PRO A 308 -6.96 1.52 5.85
C PRO A 308 -6.82 2.58 6.95
N MET A 309 -7.43 2.36 8.12
CA MET A 309 -7.24 3.19 9.30
C MET A 309 -6.06 2.68 10.13
N LYS A 310 -5.10 3.56 10.40
CA LYS A 310 -3.95 3.23 11.24
C LYS A 310 -3.31 4.44 11.87
N MET A 311 -2.53 4.22 12.91
CA MET A 311 -1.61 5.19 13.49
C MET A 311 -0.17 4.72 13.34
N LEU A 312 0.76 5.66 13.18
CA LEU A 312 2.20 5.40 13.06
C LEU A 312 2.52 4.57 11.81
N GLY A 313 3.73 4.01 11.72
CA GLY A 313 4.17 3.23 10.56
C GLY A 313 4.56 4.07 9.35
N TYR A 314 4.37 3.47 8.18
CA TYR A 314 4.45 4.10 6.86
C TYR A 314 3.05 4.43 6.36
N ALA A 315 2.90 5.53 5.63
CA ALA A 315 1.65 5.82 4.95
C ALA A 315 1.41 4.82 3.80
N ASP A 316 0.15 4.48 3.58
CA ASP A 316 -0.26 3.75 2.38
C ASP A 316 -0.38 4.77 1.24
N GLU A 317 0.75 5.04 0.58
CA GLU A 317 0.88 6.06 -0.46
C GLU A 317 0.02 5.74 -1.70
N ILE A 318 -0.71 6.73 -2.21
CA ILE A 318 -1.41 6.66 -3.50
C ILE A 318 -0.62 7.41 -4.58
N GLN A 319 -0.12 8.61 -4.27
CA GLN A 319 0.56 9.50 -5.22
C GLN A 319 2.07 9.60 -4.95
N GLY A 320 2.50 9.35 -3.71
CA GLY A 320 3.91 9.28 -3.31
C GLY A 320 4.15 9.56 -1.83
N GLU A 321 5.41 9.49 -1.41
CA GLU A 321 5.89 9.92 -0.08
C GLU A 321 5.42 11.34 0.23
N MET A 322 5.18 11.62 1.52
CA MET A 322 4.58 12.89 1.99
C MET A 322 5.45 13.64 3.00
N GLU A 323 6.46 12.98 3.56
CA GLU A 323 7.37 13.58 4.53
C GLU A 323 8.14 14.78 3.96
N PRO A 324 8.66 14.75 2.71
CA PRO A 324 9.28 15.91 2.08
C PRO A 324 8.32 17.11 1.92
N GLU A 325 7.06 16.84 1.56
CA GLU A 325 6.00 17.83 1.38
C GLU A 325 5.64 18.47 2.72
N CYS A 326 5.52 17.67 3.78
CA CYS A 326 5.33 18.16 5.15
C CYS A 326 6.47 19.09 5.59
N GLU A 327 7.72 18.71 5.29
CA GLU A 327 8.90 19.52 5.62
C GLU A 327 8.87 20.87 4.89
N LEU A 328 8.57 20.88 3.60
CA LEU A 328 8.45 22.11 2.81
C LEU A 328 7.38 23.04 3.38
N TYR A 329 6.18 22.50 3.65
CA TYR A 329 5.07 23.28 4.17
C TYR A 329 5.39 23.89 5.55
N SER A 330 6.03 23.12 6.44
CA SER A 330 6.35 23.57 7.79
C SER A 330 7.31 24.77 7.86
N ARG A 331 8.25 24.88 6.90
CA ARG A 331 9.16 26.03 6.79
C ARG A 331 8.42 27.33 6.50
N ASP A 332 7.36 27.26 5.71
CA ASP A 332 6.49 28.41 5.42
C ASP A 332 5.58 28.77 6.61
N ILE A 333 5.24 27.82 7.49
CA ILE A 333 4.45 28.11 8.70
C ILE A 333 5.25 28.95 9.69
N GLU A 334 6.52 28.60 9.90
CA GLU A 334 7.39 29.23 10.91
C GLU A 334 7.85 30.63 10.49
N GLY A 335 7.67 31.00 9.22
CA GLY A 335 8.03 32.33 8.72
C GLY A 335 9.50 32.68 8.96
N ASP A 336 10.37 31.66 9.02
CA ASP A 336 11.76 31.79 9.45
C ASP A 336 12.64 32.08 8.23
N VAL A 337 13.18 33.29 7.99
CA VAL A 337 14.26 33.98 8.72
C VAL A 337 15.50 33.14 9.08
N HIS A 338 15.54 31.86 8.70
CA HIS A 338 16.79 31.13 8.51
C HIS A 338 17.12 31.01 7.02
N ALA A 339 17.39 32.19 6.44
CA ALA A 339 18.40 32.26 5.42
C ALA A 339 19.68 31.58 5.94
N ARG A 340 20.09 30.49 5.30
CA ARG A 340 21.51 30.09 5.15
C ARG A 340 22.33 29.85 6.42
N CYS A 341 21.78 29.24 7.47
CA CYS A 341 22.61 28.88 8.62
C CYS A 341 22.34 27.46 9.12
N PHE A 342 22.62 26.46 8.29
CA PHE A 342 23.51 25.37 8.65
C PHE A 342 24.22 24.96 7.36
N GLU A 343 25.46 25.41 7.22
CA GLU A 343 26.43 24.61 6.49
C GLU A 343 26.65 23.34 7.33
N GLU A 344 25.74 22.38 7.20
CA GLU A 344 26.06 20.98 7.41
C GLU A 344 26.07 20.36 6.02
N GLU A 345 27.28 20.28 5.47
CA GLU A 345 27.60 19.34 4.40
C GLU A 345 27.12 17.93 4.81
N ASP A 346 26.50 17.22 3.85
CA ASP A 346 26.32 15.75 3.81
C ASP A 346 25.05 15.07 4.38
N ALA A 347 23.87 15.70 4.38
CA ALA A 347 22.60 14.93 4.48
C ALA A 347 21.56 15.38 3.45
N ASP A 348 20.96 14.42 2.73
CA ASP A 348 19.86 14.69 1.80
C ASP A 348 18.66 15.24 2.61
N PRO A 349 18.14 16.44 2.31
CA PRO A 349 16.99 17.01 3.01
C PRO A 349 15.78 16.06 3.04
N VAL A 350 15.66 15.14 2.09
CA VAL A 350 14.64 14.08 2.05
C VAL A 350 14.85 13.03 3.14
N GLU A 351 16.09 12.60 3.40
CA GLU A 351 16.36 11.62 4.47
C GLU A 351 16.07 12.23 5.85
N THR A 352 16.39 13.51 6.03
CA THR A 352 16.12 14.20 7.30
C THR A 352 14.63 14.42 7.58
N SER A 353 13.79 14.60 6.55
CA SER A 353 12.34 14.77 6.74
C SER A 353 11.66 13.45 7.14
N VAL A 354 12.04 12.34 6.52
CA VAL A 354 11.51 10.99 6.81
C VAL A 354 11.76 10.58 8.26
N GLU A 355 12.86 11.06 8.87
CA GLU A 355 13.16 10.83 10.27
C GLU A 355 12.45 11.78 11.23
N ARG A 356 12.01 12.96 10.77
CA ARG A 356 11.38 13.99 11.62
C ARG A 356 9.87 13.88 11.70
N TRP A 357 9.23 13.40 10.64
CA TRP A 357 7.77 13.33 10.54
C TRP A 357 7.23 11.96 10.95
N VAL A 358 6.07 11.97 11.58
CA VAL A 358 5.33 10.79 12.05
C VAL A 358 3.92 10.86 11.52
N LEU A 359 3.46 9.77 10.92
CA LEU A 359 2.05 9.58 10.60
C LEU A 359 1.28 9.38 11.92
N LEU A 360 0.49 10.38 12.31
CA LEU A 360 -0.32 10.33 13.52
C LEU A 360 -1.59 9.49 13.32
N LEU A 361 -2.28 9.71 12.20
CA LEU A 361 -3.48 8.97 11.81
C LEU A 361 -3.59 8.95 10.28
N GLN A 362 -3.89 7.80 9.71
CA GLN A 362 -4.38 7.65 8.34
C GLN A 362 -5.80 7.13 8.40
N MET A 363 -6.64 7.59 7.49
CA MET A 363 -7.98 7.06 7.30
C MET A 363 -8.44 7.17 5.84
N GLY A 364 -9.14 6.14 5.37
CA GLY A 364 -9.70 6.08 4.03
C GLY A 364 -11.17 6.45 3.97
N THR A 365 -11.73 6.30 2.77
CA THR A 365 -13.17 6.36 2.53
C THR A 365 -13.92 5.39 3.43
N VAL A 366 -15.02 5.84 4.03
CA VAL A 366 -15.90 4.97 4.83
C VAL A 366 -17.32 5.05 4.32
N THR A 367 -17.94 3.88 4.20
CA THR A 367 -19.32 3.70 3.77
C THR A 367 -20.15 3.08 4.91
N ASP A 368 -21.27 3.70 5.27
CA ASP A 368 -22.28 3.16 6.19
C ASP A 368 -23.67 3.32 5.56
N GLY A 369 -24.23 2.21 5.07
CA GLY A 369 -25.49 2.24 4.33
C GLY A 369 -25.40 3.07 3.05
N ASP A 370 -26.23 4.12 2.96
CA ASP A 370 -26.27 5.03 1.81
C ASP A 370 -25.31 6.24 1.98
N THR A 371 -24.61 6.35 3.12
CA THR A 371 -23.66 7.43 3.39
C THR A 371 -22.24 6.96 3.11
N GLU A 372 -21.58 7.63 2.17
CA GLU A 372 -20.18 7.42 1.84
C GLU A 372 -19.43 8.73 2.10
N LEU A 373 -18.47 8.70 3.02
CA LEU A 373 -17.50 9.80 3.14
C LEU A 373 -16.29 9.46 2.30
N MET A 374 -16.26 10.01 1.09
CA MET A 374 -15.17 9.85 0.14
C MET A 374 -14.25 11.07 0.16
N TYR A 375 -12.95 10.82 0.11
CA TYR A 375 -11.93 11.85 0.00
C TYR A 375 -11.37 11.89 -1.42
N GLY A 376 -11.77 12.86 -2.23
CA GLY A 376 -11.43 12.87 -3.66
C GLY A 376 -12.04 11.66 -4.39
N ASP A 377 -11.27 10.97 -5.22
CA ASP A 377 -11.67 9.71 -5.86
C ASP A 377 -11.09 8.52 -5.08
N CYS A 378 -11.86 7.99 -4.12
CA CYS A 378 -11.46 6.87 -3.26
C CYS A 378 -10.12 7.07 -2.52
N GLY A 379 -9.85 8.29 -2.07
CA GLY A 379 -8.59 8.67 -1.45
C GLY A 379 -8.46 8.38 0.04
N LEU A 380 -7.33 8.86 0.56
CA LEU A 380 -6.89 8.75 1.94
C LEU A 380 -6.51 10.13 2.47
N ILE A 381 -6.82 10.38 3.74
CA ILE A 381 -6.29 11.53 4.47
C ILE A 381 -5.29 11.07 5.53
N TYR A 382 -4.23 11.86 5.69
CA TYR A 382 -3.09 11.55 6.52
C TYR A 382 -2.79 12.75 7.41
N PHE A 383 -2.88 12.55 8.72
CA PHE A 383 -2.47 13.51 9.73
C PHE A 383 -1.01 13.26 10.08
N TRP A 384 -0.15 14.23 9.80
CA TRP A 384 1.28 14.21 10.04
C TRP A 384 1.67 15.15 11.18
N ILE A 385 2.61 14.72 12.01
CA ILE A 385 3.15 15.52 13.11
C ILE A 385 4.67 15.37 13.19
N ARG A 386 5.39 16.43 13.57
CA ARG A 386 6.81 16.32 13.87
C ARG A 386 7.02 15.54 15.17
N LYS A 387 8.10 14.74 15.25
CA LYS A 387 8.48 14.00 16.47
C LYS A 387 8.64 14.92 17.69
N GLU A 388 9.21 16.10 17.50
CA GLU A 388 9.41 17.09 18.56
C GLU A 388 8.08 17.62 19.13
N ASP A 389 7.13 17.93 18.24
CA ASP A 389 5.80 18.40 18.61
C ASP A 389 4.98 17.29 19.29
N LEU A 390 5.09 16.05 18.79
CA LEU A 390 4.46 14.89 19.44
C LEU A 390 5.02 14.66 20.86
N ALA A 391 6.34 14.76 21.04
CA ALA A 391 6.98 14.63 22.35
C ALA A 391 6.58 15.78 23.30
N ALA A 392 6.44 17.00 22.77
CA ALA A 392 5.94 18.17 23.49
C ALA A 392 4.42 18.15 23.71
N ARG A 393 3.70 17.21 23.09
CA ARG A 393 2.22 17.11 23.08
C ARG A 393 1.56 18.34 22.47
N ASN A 394 2.23 18.95 21.50
CA ASN A 394 1.78 20.11 20.76
C ASN A 394 1.10 19.65 19.45
N PHE A 395 -0.21 19.48 19.48
CA PHE A 395 -0.98 19.01 18.32
C PHE A 395 -1.48 20.14 17.41
N ASP A 396 -1.18 21.40 17.75
CA ASP A 396 -1.58 22.57 16.96
C ASP A 396 -0.88 22.64 15.59
N ARG A 397 0.25 21.93 15.45
CA ARG A 397 1.10 21.87 14.26
C ARG A 397 0.92 20.59 13.43
N VAL A 398 -0.17 19.86 13.65
CA VAL A 398 -0.52 18.72 12.80
C VAL A 398 -0.87 19.22 11.40
N HIS A 399 -0.31 18.57 10.39
CA HIS A 399 -0.57 18.83 8.98
C HIS A 399 -1.40 17.70 8.40
N LEU A 400 -2.46 18.02 7.66
CA LEU A 400 -3.23 17.02 6.93
C LEU A 400 -2.88 17.10 5.44
N ILE A 401 -2.61 15.95 4.85
CA ILE A 401 -2.48 15.75 3.40
C ILE A 401 -3.60 14.80 2.94
N LEU A 402 -4.16 15.07 1.77
CA LEU A 402 -5.10 14.18 1.07
C LEU A 402 -4.42 13.66 -0.19
N GLN A 403 -4.48 12.35 -0.44
CA GLN A 403 -4.12 11.76 -1.73
C GLN A 403 -5.31 10.95 -2.26
N CYS A 404 -5.54 10.95 -3.57
CA CYS A 404 -6.54 10.11 -4.22
C CYS A 404 -6.05 9.60 -5.59
N GLY A 405 -6.77 8.60 -6.13
CA GLY A 405 -6.44 7.90 -7.38
C GLY A 405 -6.76 8.67 -8.65
#